data_AF-A0A2P8GE82-F1
#
_entry.id   AF-A0A2P8GE82-F1
#
_cell.length_a   1.000
_cell.length_b   1.000
_cell.length_c   1.000
_cell.angle_alpha   90.00
_cell.angle_beta   90.00
_cell.angle_gamma   90.00
#
_symmetry.space_group_name_H-M   'P 1'
#
loop_
_entity.id
_entity.type
_entity.pdbx_description
1 polymer ?
#
loop_
_entity_poly.entity_id
_entity_poly.type
_entity_poly.pdbx_seq_one_letter_code
_entity_poly.pdbx_strand_id
1 'polypeptide(L)' 'MFDLGKEKIEIKCECGRKHTVTFRDAINRKLIKCACGSNIQLNDGNGSVRKSVNDTNRAFKDLDDTLKRLGKI' A
#
# COMPACT_ATOMS: atom_id res chain seq x y z
N MET A 1 7.21 11.93 -7.73
CA MET A 1 6.26 12.07 -6.61
C MET A 1 6.06 10.71 -5.98
N PHE A 2 6.26 10.60 -4.67
CA PHE A 2 6.11 9.36 -3.90
C PHE A 2 4.64 8.87 -3.91
N ASP A 3 4.42 7.56 -3.96
CA ASP A 3 3.10 6.95 -3.89
C ASP A 3 3.14 5.66 -3.06
N LEU A 4 2.71 5.75 -1.79
CA LEU A 4 2.68 4.63 -0.85
C LEU A 4 1.77 3.49 -1.35
N GLY A 5 0.79 3.78 -2.20
CA GLY A 5 -0.10 2.77 -2.76
C GLY A 5 0.62 1.73 -3.63
N LYS A 6 1.77 2.09 -4.21
CA LYS A 6 2.58 1.20 -5.06
C LYS A 6 3.62 0.40 -4.28
N GLU A 7 3.82 0.71 -3.01
CA GLU A 7 4.77 0.00 -2.17
C GLU A 7 4.36 -1.46 -1.99
N LYS A 8 5.36 -2.33 -2.08
CA LYS A 8 5.20 -3.78 -2.02
C LYS A 8 5.36 -4.26 -0.59
N ILE A 9 4.41 -5.07 -0.13
CA ILE A 9 4.45 -5.76 1.16
C ILE A 9 4.43 -7.27 0.93
N GLU A 10 5.12 -8.00 1.80
CA GLU A 10 5.05 -9.46 1.82
C GLU A 10 3.96 -9.92 2.79
N ILE A 11 3.05 -10.75 2.30
CA ILE A 11 2.10 -11.47 3.15
C ILE A 11 2.43 -12.95 3.13
N LYS A 12 2.32 -13.59 4.29
CA LYS A 12 2.54 -15.02 4.43
C LYS A 12 1.20 -15.76 4.35
N CYS A 13 1.13 -16.77 3.49
CA CYS A 13 0.03 -17.73 3.47
C CYS A 13 0.21 -18.76 4.58
N GLU A 14 -0.87 -19.37 5.04
CA GLU A 14 -0.85 -20.45 6.05
C GLU A 14 0.02 -21.65 5.63
N CYS A 15 0.12 -21.92 4.33
CA CYS A 15 1.02 -22.96 3.79
C CYS A 15 2.52 -22.59 3.85
N GLY A 16 2.87 -21.42 4.40
CA GLY A 16 4.24 -20.95 4.55
C GLY A 16 4.78 -20.15 3.35
N ARG A 17 4.08 -20.15 2.21
CA ARG A 17 4.47 -19.37 1.03
C ARG A 17 4.28 -17.87 1.25
N LYS A 18 5.18 -17.07 0.70
CA LYS A 18 5.07 -15.61 0.70
C LYS A 18 4.46 -15.13 -0.60
N HIS A 19 3.63 -14.09 -0.52
CA HIS A 19 3.08 -13.38 -1.66
C HIS A 19 3.44 -11.91 -1.56
N THR A 20 3.88 -11.33 -2.68
CA THR A 20 4.14 -9.91 -2.77
C THR A 20 2.89 -9.21 -3.28
N VAL A 21 2.42 -8.22 -2.54
CA VAL A 21 1.19 -7.46 -2.83
C VAL A 21 1.46 -5.99 -2.62
N THR A 22 0.60 -5.12 -3.15
CA THR A 22 0.72 -3.69 -2.89
C THR A 22 -0.26 -3.22 -1.83
N PHE A 23 0.00 -2.09 -1.18
CA PHE A 23 -1.01 -1.45 -0.33
C PHE A 23 -2.30 -1.13 -1.10
N ARG A 24 -2.18 -0.83 -2.41
CA ARG A 24 -3.34 -0.67 -3.28
C ARG A 24 -4.16 -1.95 -3.45
N ASP A 25 -3.52 -3.12 -3.50
CA ASP A 25 -4.24 -4.39 -3.50
C ASP A 25 -5.02 -4.59 -2.18
N ALA A 26 -4.46 -4.13 -1.05
CA ALA A 26 -5.14 -4.18 0.25
C ALA A 26 -6.34 -3.21 0.33
N ILE A 27 -6.19 -1.98 -0.15
CA ILE A 27 -7.28 -0.99 -0.24
C ILE A 27 -8.42 -1.53 -1.13
N ASN A 28 -8.07 -2.18 -2.23
CA ASN A 28 -9.03 -2.77 -3.16
C ASN A 28 -9.61 -4.11 -2.67
N ARG A 29 -9.23 -4.57 -1.46
CA ARG A 29 -9.65 -5.84 -0.87
C ARG A 29 -9.44 -7.03 -1.80
N LYS A 30 -8.32 -7.03 -2.52
CA LYS A 30 -8.03 -8.04 -3.54
C LYS A 30 -7.91 -9.41 -2.90
N LEU A 31 -8.48 -10.41 -3.57
CA LEU A 31 -8.38 -11.80 -3.19
C LEU A 31 -7.18 -12.44 -3.87
N ILE A 32 -6.31 -13.08 -3.09
CA ILE A 32 -5.09 -13.72 -3.57
C ILE A 32 -5.24 -15.21 -3.44
N LYS A 33 -5.19 -15.88 -4.58
CA LYS A 33 -5.21 -17.34 -4.65
C LYS A 33 -3.80 -17.86 -4.43
N CYS A 34 -3.59 -18.58 -3.34
CA CYS A 34 -2.35 -19.31 -3.14
C CYS A 34 -2.41 -20.65 -3.89
N ALA A 35 -1.27 -21.10 -4.41
CA ALA A 35 -1.16 -22.40 -5.06
C ALA A 35 -1.36 -23.60 -4.11
N CYS A 36 -1.56 -23.38 -2.81
CA CYS A 36 -2.01 -24.42 -1.86
C CYS A 36 -3.54 -24.57 -1.81
N GLY A 37 -4.29 -23.75 -2.55
CA GLY A 37 -5.75 -23.75 -2.56
C GLY A 37 -6.40 -22.73 -1.62
N SER A 38 -5.62 -22.10 -0.72
CA SER A 38 -6.14 -21.08 0.20
C SER A 38 -6.35 -19.73 -0.50
N ASN A 39 -7.44 -19.04 -0.15
CA ASN A 39 -7.72 -17.68 -0.58
C ASN A 39 -7.36 -16.71 0.54
N ILE A 40 -6.44 -15.80 0.28
CA ILE A 40 -6.09 -14.71 1.20
C ILE A 40 -6.88 -13.48 0.77
N GLN A 41 -7.91 -13.14 1.53
CA GLN A 41 -8.63 -11.89 1.32
C GLN A 41 -7.87 -10.78 2.05
N LEU A 42 -7.33 -9.83 1.29
CA LEU A 42 -6.78 -8.63 1.89
C LEU A 42 -7.93 -7.80 2.46
N ASN A 43 -7.83 -7.41 3.73
CA ASN A 43 -8.83 -6.57 4.37
C ASN A 43 -8.17 -5.28 4.85
N ASP A 44 -8.75 -4.15 4.45
CA ASP A 44 -8.44 -2.85 5.03
C ASP A 44 -9.37 -2.61 6.23
N GLY A 45 -8.88 -2.96 7.41
CA GLY A 45 -9.60 -2.77 8.67
C GLY A 45 -9.97 -1.30 8.86
N ASN A 46 -11.25 -0.98 8.75
CA ASN A 46 -11.83 0.35 8.91
C ASN A 46 -11.23 1.45 8.01
N GLY A 47 -10.68 1.09 6.84
CA GLY A 47 -10.08 2.07 5.93
C GLY A 47 -8.77 2.68 6.45
N SER A 48 -8.13 2.05 7.44
CA SER A 48 -6.89 2.54 8.06
C SER A 48 -5.75 2.62 7.06
N VAL A 49 -5.59 1.60 6.20
CA VAL A 49 -4.55 1.58 5.17
C VAL A 49 -4.82 2.68 4.15
N ARG A 50 -6.07 2.83 3.70
CA ARG A 50 -6.46 3.91 2.79
C ARG A 50 -6.15 5.30 3.37
N LYS A 51 -6.47 5.52 4.65
CA LYS A 51 -6.20 6.79 5.33
C LYS A 51 -4.70 7.05 5.41
N SER A 52 -3.92 6.08 5.87
CA SER A 52 -2.47 6.21 5.98
C SER A 52 -1.79 6.47 4.63
N VAL A 53 -2.22 5.80 3.56
CA VAL A 53 -1.71 6.05 2.20
C VAL A 53 -2.03 7.47 1.74
N ASN A 54 -3.25 7.96 1.95
CA ASN A 54 -3.64 9.31 1.59
C ASN A 54 -2.87 10.37 2.38
N ASP A 55 -2.78 10.22 3.70
CA ASP A 55 -2.10 11.18 4.58
C ASP A 55 -0.60 11.26 4.26
N THR A 56 0.03 10.10 4.01
CA THR A 56 1.46 10.05 3.65
C THR A 56 1.71 10.68 2.28
N ASN A 57 0.91 10.31 1.26
CA ASN A 57 1.04 10.89 -0.08
C ASN A 57 0.84 12.42 -0.05
N ARG A 58 -0.09 12.91 0.77
CA ARG A 58 -0.30 14.35 0.98
C ARG A 58 0.91 15.01 1.62
N ALA A 59 1.48 14.44 2.69
CA ALA A 59 2.65 14.99 3.35
C ALA A 59 3.86 15.12 2.39
N PHE A 60 4.09 14.10 1.55
CA PHE A 60 5.15 14.16 0.53
C PHE A 60 4.87 15.20 -0.56
N LYS A 61 3.60 15.37 -0.94
CA LYS A 61 3.21 16.42 -1.88
C LYS A 61 3.42 17.81 -1.29
N ASP A 62 3.01 18.04 -0.05
CA ASP A 62 3.19 19.32 0.64
C ASP A 62 4.68 19.65 0.82
N LEU A 63 5.52 18.64 1.08
CA LEU A 63 6.98 18.78 1.10
C LEU A 63 7.54 19.15 -0.28
N ASP A 64 7.14 18.46 -1.35
CA ASP A 64 7.54 18.75 -2.73
C ASP A 64 7.16 20.18 -3.14
N ASP A 65 5.92 20.59 -2.85
CA ASP A 65 5.42 21.94 -3.10
C ASP A 65 6.21 23.00 -2.30
N THR A 66 6.60 22.68 -1.07
CA THR A 66 7.44 23.57 -0.24
C THR A 66 8.84 23.71 -0.83
N LEU A 67 9.47 22.61 -1.24
CA LEU A 67 10.80 22.63 -1.83
C LEU A 67 10.83 23.39 -3.16
N LYS A 68 9.78 23.25 -3.98
CA LYS A 68 9.58 24.04 -5.21
C LYS A 68 9.46 25.53 -4.93
N ARG A 69 8.70 25.93 -3.91
CA ARG A 69 8.59 27.34 -3.49
C ARG A 69 9.92 27.92 -3.00
N LEU A 70 10.75 27.09 -2.38
CA LEU A 70 12.08 27.47 -1.91
C LEU A 70 13.14 27.46 -3.03
N GLY A 71 12.77 27.10 -4.26
CA GLY A 71 13.69 27.02 -5.41
C GLY A 71 14.77 25.95 -5.23
N LYS A 72 14.55 24.95 -4.36
CA LYS A 72 15.51 23.86 -4.10
C LYS A 72 15.37 22.70 -5.08
N ILE A 73 14.27 22.65 -5.83
CA ILE A 73 13.95 21.73 -6.93
C ILE A 73 12.90 22.37 -7.83
#